data_AF-A0A9P1IXK5-F1
#
_entry.id   AF-A0A9P1IXK5-F1
#
_cell.length_a   1.000
_cell.length_b   1.000
_cell.length_c   1.000
_cell.angle_alpha   90.00
_cell.angle_beta   90.00
_cell.angle_gamma   90.00
#
_symmetry.space_group_name_H-M   'P 1'
#
loop_
_entity.id
_entity.type
_entity.pdbx_description
1 polymer ?
#
loop_
_entity_poly.entity_id
_entity_poly.type
_entity_poly.pdbx_seq_one_letter_code
_entity_poly.pdbx_strand_id
1 'polypeptide(L)'
;MMRELLVFFVVTLVIFDSECGGIQGPITANFQSWLQKYNYTHYDFIRKDYGNYGSYGGFPNSTSKITRPPVIFFHGNSDSALKTDSFSTGWDNSIAYFLSKGYQTGELYATSWQDNLAIKAGTRTHDCSDLQRLRKFVEAVIRYTKTTSISIIGHSMGVTLSRKIIQGGIVNATDGNCDLGVYLGDYVDVFIGISGANYGLCSCTGTFSGDSCGTQTVSSHCGNSNLNCTSSKYSSYLNDLNNFPTKIAKYVFSMWSRADDLINNQDYVWGRNTSMIPMSDAKIVFEKYTHMQSKELTAADQYSLVVDKNV
;
A
#
# COMPACT_ATOMS: atom_id res chain seq x y z
N MET A 1 -41.12 5.00 70.59
CA MET A 1 -39.71 5.02 70.12
C MET A 1 -39.66 4.15 68.85
N MET A 2 -40.04 4.72 67.70
CA MET A 2 -40.00 4.03 66.40
C MET A 2 -38.81 4.60 65.62
N ARG A 3 -37.87 3.73 65.24
CA ARG A 3 -36.74 4.02 64.37
C ARG A 3 -37.19 3.79 62.92
N GLU A 4 -37.23 4.84 62.11
CA GLU A 4 -37.35 4.70 60.66
C GLU A 4 -35.97 4.35 60.08
N LEU A 5 -35.93 3.30 59.25
CA LEU A 5 -34.75 2.85 58.52
C LEU A 5 -34.84 3.44 57.10
N LEU A 6 -33.97 4.41 56.79
CA LEU A 6 -33.79 4.93 55.44
C LEU A 6 -32.85 4.00 54.66
N VAL A 7 -33.36 3.33 53.63
CA VAL A 7 -32.56 2.51 52.70
C VAL A 7 -32.18 3.38 51.51
N PHE A 8 -30.89 3.70 51.39
CA PHE A 8 -30.33 4.34 50.20
C PHE A 8 -30.03 3.28 49.12
N PHE A 9 -30.74 3.34 48.00
CA PHE A 9 -30.37 2.63 46.78
C PHE A 9 -29.24 3.39 46.08
N VAL A 10 -28.02 2.86 46.15
CA VAL A 10 -26.90 3.33 45.32
C VAL A 10 -27.00 2.60 43.98
N VAL A 11 -27.44 3.31 42.95
CA VAL A 11 -27.37 2.82 41.56
C VAL A 11 -25.96 3.12 41.05
N THR A 12 -25.12 2.10 41.00
CA THR A 12 -23.79 2.19 40.37
C THR A 12 -23.98 2.24 38.85
N LEU A 13 -23.81 3.42 38.26
CA LEU A 13 -23.69 3.57 36.81
C LEU A 13 -22.39 2.90 36.37
N VAL A 14 -22.49 1.74 35.71
CA VAL A 14 -21.36 1.11 35.02
C VAL A 14 -21.16 1.89 33.72
N ILE A 15 -20.20 2.81 33.72
CA ILE A 15 -19.68 3.42 32.50
C ILE A 15 -18.81 2.36 31.83
N PHE A 16 -19.31 1.78 30.74
CA PHE A 16 -18.45 1.03 29.83
C PHE A 16 -17.62 2.07 29.08
N ASP A 17 -16.38 2.28 29.52
CA ASP A 17 -15.36 2.88 28.67
C ASP A 17 -15.20 1.96 27.46
N SER A 18 -15.74 2.38 26.31
CA SER A 18 -15.34 1.80 25.05
C SER A 18 -13.88 2.20 24.86
N GLU A 19 -12.96 1.29 25.22
CA GLU A 19 -11.59 1.39 24.74
C GLU A 19 -11.69 1.58 23.22
N CYS A 20 -11.27 2.75 22.75
CA CYS A 20 -11.17 3.05 21.33
C CYS A 20 -9.99 2.23 20.81
N GLY A 21 -10.20 0.91 20.68
CA GLY A 21 -9.20 -0.03 20.24
C GLY A 21 -8.65 0.43 18.91
N GLY A 22 -7.32 0.56 18.81
CA GLY A 22 -6.66 0.92 17.56
C GLY A 22 -7.02 -0.05 16.43
N ILE A 23 -6.69 0.32 15.19
CA ILE A 23 -6.88 -0.59 14.05
C ILE A 23 -6.05 -1.85 14.32
N GLN A 24 -6.73 -2.99 14.36
CA GLN A 24 -6.11 -4.28 14.60
C GLN A 24 -6.57 -5.29 13.57
N GLY A 25 -5.63 -6.14 13.17
CA GLY A 25 -5.88 -7.36 12.44
C GLY A 25 -5.73 -8.60 13.32
N PRO A 26 -5.32 -9.74 12.75
CA PRO A 26 -5.03 -9.96 11.33
C PRO A 26 -6.31 -9.92 10.48
N ILE A 27 -6.21 -10.31 9.19
CA ILE A 27 -7.41 -10.61 8.38
C ILE A 27 -8.42 -11.49 9.16
N THR A 28 -9.71 -11.25 8.98
CA THR A 28 -10.76 -11.87 9.80
C THR A 28 -10.75 -13.39 9.73
N ALA A 29 -11.23 -14.05 10.78
CA ALA A 29 -11.36 -15.51 10.80
C ALA A 29 -12.17 -16.05 9.61
N ASN A 30 -13.21 -15.30 9.19
CA ASN A 30 -13.99 -15.66 8.01
C ASN A 30 -13.15 -15.68 6.72
N PHE A 31 -12.32 -14.65 6.51
CA PHE A 31 -11.44 -14.61 5.34
C PHE A 31 -10.34 -15.68 5.43
N GLN A 32 -9.78 -15.92 6.62
CA GLN A 32 -8.82 -17.02 6.84
C GLN A 32 -9.42 -18.40 6.49
N SER A 33 -10.65 -18.69 6.93
CA SER A 33 -11.34 -19.93 6.57
C SER A 33 -11.60 -20.04 5.06
N TRP A 34 -11.92 -18.91 4.41
CA TRP A 34 -12.06 -18.88 2.95
C TRP A 34 -10.72 -19.17 2.25
N LEU A 35 -9.62 -18.53 2.69
CA LEU A 35 -8.29 -18.76 2.13
C LEU A 35 -7.88 -20.23 2.26
N GLN A 36 -8.15 -20.86 3.41
CA GLN A 36 -7.90 -22.28 3.61
C GLN A 36 -8.74 -23.14 2.65
N LYS A 37 -10.03 -22.86 2.53
CA LYS A 37 -10.95 -23.57 1.64
C LYS A 37 -10.51 -23.52 0.17
N TYR A 38 -9.93 -22.39 -0.28
CA TYR A 38 -9.50 -22.17 -1.66
C TYR A 38 -7.98 -22.31 -1.86
N ASN A 39 -7.29 -22.96 -0.93
CA ASN A 39 -5.87 -23.33 -1.02
C ASN A 39 -4.89 -22.14 -1.15
N TYR A 40 -5.17 -21.02 -0.49
CA TYR A 40 -4.28 -19.84 -0.43
C TYR A 40 -3.34 -19.83 0.79
N THR A 41 -3.43 -20.80 1.70
CA THR A 41 -2.71 -20.79 2.99
C THR A 41 -1.19 -20.66 2.84
N HIS A 42 -0.63 -21.25 1.78
CA HIS A 42 0.81 -21.25 1.52
C HIS A 42 1.38 -19.85 1.18
N TYR A 43 0.54 -18.88 0.84
CA TYR A 43 0.96 -17.50 0.62
C TYR A 43 1.12 -16.69 1.91
N ASP A 44 0.70 -17.22 3.06
CA ASP A 44 0.81 -16.57 4.38
C ASP A 44 0.38 -15.09 4.40
N PHE A 45 -0.84 -14.79 3.94
CA PHE A 45 -1.38 -13.42 3.99
C PHE A 45 -1.65 -12.92 5.41
N ILE A 46 -1.76 -13.84 6.38
CA ILE A 46 -2.05 -13.53 7.78
C ILE A 46 -0.88 -12.78 8.40
N ARG A 47 0.37 -13.20 8.07
CA ARG A 47 1.61 -12.66 8.63
C ARG A 47 1.60 -12.71 10.16
N LYS A 48 1.47 -13.94 10.68
CA LYS A 48 1.39 -14.23 12.12
C LYS A 48 2.66 -13.80 12.88
N ASP A 49 3.78 -13.68 12.17
CA ASP A 49 5.04 -13.15 12.69
C ASP A 49 4.91 -11.70 13.18
N TYR A 50 3.89 -10.95 12.73
CA TYR A 50 3.54 -9.61 13.22
C TYR A 50 2.36 -9.58 14.19
N GLY A 51 1.88 -10.73 14.67
CA GLY A 51 0.69 -10.79 15.53
C GLY A 51 -0.51 -10.11 14.88
N ASN A 52 -1.08 -9.10 15.56
CA ASN A 52 -2.26 -8.38 15.08
C ASN A 52 -1.96 -7.32 14.02
N TYR A 53 -0.70 -7.11 13.64
CA TYR A 53 -0.29 -5.99 12.77
C TYR A 53 0.10 -6.42 11.35
N GLY A 54 0.16 -7.73 11.10
CA GLY A 54 0.68 -8.28 9.84
C GLY A 54 -0.28 -8.17 8.66
N SER A 55 -1.57 -7.99 8.92
CA SER A 55 -2.60 -7.92 7.89
C SER A 55 -3.89 -7.30 8.41
N TYR A 56 -4.77 -6.88 7.51
CA TYR A 56 -6.09 -6.34 7.85
C TYR A 56 -7.10 -6.72 6.77
N GLY A 57 -8.36 -6.89 7.18
CA GLY A 57 -9.50 -6.98 6.26
C GLY A 57 -10.25 -8.30 6.30
N GLY A 58 -11.38 -8.32 5.61
CA GLY A 58 -12.29 -9.46 5.57
C GLY A 58 -13.61 -9.17 6.30
N PHE A 59 -14.67 -9.87 5.91
CA PHE A 59 -15.96 -9.68 6.56
C PHE A 59 -15.97 -10.33 7.94
N PRO A 60 -16.74 -9.81 8.91
CA PRO A 60 -16.88 -10.43 10.22
C PRO A 60 -17.59 -11.80 10.14
N ASN A 61 -18.43 -12.01 9.13
CA ASN A 61 -19.19 -13.24 8.92
C ASN A 61 -19.52 -13.46 7.44
N SER A 62 -20.07 -14.63 7.11
CA SER A 62 -20.40 -15.04 5.73
C SER A 62 -21.67 -14.39 5.16
N THR A 63 -22.48 -13.70 5.97
CA THR A 63 -23.71 -13.04 5.52
C THR A 63 -23.48 -11.58 5.15
N SER A 64 -22.36 -11.00 5.59
CA SER A 64 -21.92 -9.66 5.23
C SER A 64 -21.72 -9.58 3.71
N LYS A 65 -22.12 -8.44 3.13
CA LYS A 65 -22.00 -8.18 1.70
C LYS A 65 -21.23 -6.88 1.49
N ILE A 66 -20.53 -6.84 0.37
CA ILE A 66 -19.90 -5.62 -0.11
C ILE A 66 -20.95 -4.55 -0.42
N THR A 67 -20.68 -3.32 0.00
CA THR A 67 -21.48 -2.12 -0.27
C THR A 67 -20.71 -1.07 -1.07
N ARG A 68 -19.38 -1.12 -1.02
CA ARG A 68 -18.44 -0.26 -1.74
C ARG A 68 -17.31 -1.10 -2.33
N PRO A 69 -16.75 -0.75 -3.51
CA PRO A 69 -15.58 -1.44 -4.05
C PRO A 69 -14.45 -1.54 -3.02
N PRO A 70 -13.78 -2.70 -2.87
CA PRO A 70 -12.74 -2.86 -1.87
C PRO A 70 -11.52 -1.99 -2.17
N VAL A 71 -10.85 -1.53 -1.13
CA VAL A 71 -9.56 -0.83 -1.21
C VAL A 71 -8.46 -1.76 -0.71
N ILE A 72 -7.41 -1.93 -1.52
CA ILE A 72 -6.25 -2.75 -1.18
C ILE A 72 -5.03 -1.83 -1.03
N PHE A 73 -4.38 -1.91 0.13
CA PHE A 73 -3.27 -1.08 0.51
C PHE A 73 -1.94 -1.84 0.42
N PHE A 74 -0.92 -1.25 -0.21
CA PHE A 74 0.42 -1.81 -0.33
C PHE A 74 1.46 -0.86 0.26
N HIS A 75 2.03 -1.26 1.39
CA HIS A 75 3.02 -0.47 2.11
C HIS A 75 4.39 -0.44 1.40
N GLY A 76 5.23 0.51 1.82
CA GLY A 76 6.59 0.70 1.34
C GLY A 76 7.63 -0.28 1.89
N ASN A 77 8.87 -0.14 1.42
CA ASN A 77 10.01 -0.91 1.93
C ASN A 77 10.21 -0.63 3.44
N SER A 78 10.43 -1.67 4.24
CA SER A 78 10.60 -1.56 5.72
C SER A 78 9.37 -1.07 6.49
N ASP A 79 8.18 -1.21 5.91
CA ASP A 79 6.90 -0.91 6.56
C ASP A 79 6.09 -2.22 6.76
N SER A 80 4.87 -2.12 7.26
CA SER A 80 3.97 -3.25 7.48
C SER A 80 2.53 -2.90 7.10
N ALA A 81 1.62 -3.88 7.12
CA ALA A 81 0.20 -3.64 6.85
C ALA A 81 -0.42 -2.67 7.86
N LEU A 82 -0.17 -2.91 9.15
CA LEU A 82 -0.55 -2.03 10.25
C LEU A 82 0.68 -1.60 11.03
N LYS A 83 0.53 -0.58 11.86
CA LYS A 83 1.61 0.03 12.62
C LYS A 83 2.24 -0.95 13.61
N THR A 84 3.54 -1.18 13.51
CA THR A 84 4.32 -1.99 14.46
C THR A 84 5.26 -1.14 15.31
N ASP A 85 5.72 0.00 14.79
CA ASP A 85 6.55 0.98 15.51
C ASP A 85 6.42 2.38 14.88
N SER A 86 7.35 3.30 15.21
CA SER A 86 7.36 4.67 14.69
C SER A 86 7.83 4.80 13.25
N PHE A 87 8.57 3.81 12.74
CA PHE A 87 9.13 3.78 11.39
C PHE A 87 8.31 2.90 10.43
N SER A 88 7.67 1.85 10.97
CA SER A 88 6.67 1.03 10.29
C SER A 88 5.27 1.47 10.70
N THR A 89 4.78 2.52 10.01
CA THR A 89 3.57 3.25 10.39
C THR A 89 2.28 2.61 9.86
N GLY A 90 2.37 1.67 8.92
CA GLY A 90 1.22 0.93 8.40
C GLY A 90 0.12 1.77 7.77
N TRP A 91 -1.06 1.19 7.61
CA TRP A 91 -2.23 1.84 7.00
C TRP A 91 -3.30 2.27 8.01
N ASP A 92 -2.98 2.29 9.31
CA ASP A 92 -3.90 2.56 10.41
C ASP A 92 -4.71 3.84 10.19
N ASN A 93 -4.04 4.96 9.86
CA ASN A 93 -4.71 6.25 9.65
C ASN A 93 -5.66 6.21 8.45
N SER A 94 -5.24 5.60 7.34
CA SER A 94 -6.07 5.46 6.13
C SER A 94 -7.26 4.55 6.41
N ILE A 95 -7.04 3.39 7.02
CA ILE A 95 -8.11 2.45 7.38
C ILE A 95 -9.11 3.12 8.33
N ALA A 96 -8.63 3.76 9.41
CA ALA A 96 -9.47 4.48 10.36
C ALA A 96 -10.30 5.58 9.68
N TYR A 97 -9.69 6.34 8.75
CA TYR A 97 -10.41 7.37 8.01
C TYR A 97 -11.49 6.77 7.11
N PHE A 98 -11.19 5.73 6.33
CA PHE A 98 -12.19 5.06 5.49
C PHE A 98 -13.34 4.48 6.31
N LEU A 99 -13.05 3.84 7.45
CA LEU A 99 -14.07 3.36 8.39
C LEU A 99 -14.94 4.51 8.92
N SER A 100 -14.34 5.65 9.29
CA SER A 100 -15.07 6.85 9.74
C SER A 100 -16.02 7.41 8.66
N LYS A 101 -15.78 7.07 7.39
CA LYS A 101 -16.61 7.44 6.23
C LYS A 101 -17.56 6.33 5.78
N GLY A 102 -17.73 5.29 6.60
CA GLY A 102 -18.71 4.22 6.37
C GLY A 102 -18.23 3.10 5.45
N TYR A 103 -16.92 2.95 5.22
CA TYR A 103 -16.39 1.66 4.75
C TYR A 103 -16.48 0.63 5.85
N GLN A 104 -16.57 -0.64 5.47
CA GLN A 104 -16.55 -1.78 6.38
C GLN A 104 -15.19 -2.47 6.35
N THR A 105 -14.85 -3.23 7.39
CA THR A 105 -13.61 -4.04 7.43
C THR A 105 -13.49 -5.02 6.26
N GLY A 106 -14.62 -5.55 5.77
CA GLY A 106 -14.65 -6.39 4.56
C GLY A 106 -14.48 -5.64 3.23
N GLU A 107 -14.17 -4.35 3.28
CA GLU A 107 -13.96 -3.49 2.10
C GLU A 107 -12.57 -2.84 2.12
N LEU A 108 -11.73 -3.18 3.11
CA LEU A 108 -10.39 -2.61 3.30
C LEU A 108 -9.41 -3.74 3.56
N TYR A 109 -8.31 -3.81 2.81
CA TYR A 109 -7.41 -4.96 2.81
C TYR A 109 -5.93 -4.56 2.79
N ALA A 110 -5.14 -5.18 3.64
CA ALA A 110 -3.69 -5.02 3.66
C ALA A 110 -3.00 -6.33 4.10
N THR A 111 -1.81 -6.62 3.56
CA THR A 111 -0.95 -7.70 4.04
C THR A 111 0.51 -7.25 3.96
N SER A 112 1.31 -7.56 4.97
CA SER A 112 2.73 -7.20 4.97
C SER A 112 3.50 -8.06 3.98
N TRP A 113 4.47 -7.51 3.28
CA TRP A 113 5.48 -8.24 2.48
C TRP A 113 6.88 -8.04 3.06
N GLN A 114 7.69 -9.09 3.01
CA GLN A 114 8.99 -9.20 3.70
C GLN A 114 8.93 -8.78 5.19
N ASP A 115 10.11 -8.58 5.80
CA ASP A 115 10.22 -7.98 7.12
C ASP A 115 10.26 -6.43 7.05
N ASN A 116 10.07 -5.77 8.19
CA ASN A 116 9.94 -4.32 8.32
C ASN A 116 11.21 -3.67 8.89
N LEU A 117 12.34 -4.39 8.89
CA LEU A 117 13.59 -3.90 9.47
C LEU A 117 14.25 -2.89 8.53
N ALA A 118 14.34 -1.63 8.96
CA ALA A 118 14.98 -0.56 8.18
C ALA A 118 16.43 -0.88 7.77
N ILE A 119 17.18 -1.61 8.60
CA ILE A 119 18.57 -2.00 8.30
C ILE A 119 18.71 -2.89 7.07
N LYS A 120 17.64 -3.61 6.68
CA LYS A 120 17.61 -4.46 5.50
C LYS A 120 17.01 -3.76 4.27
N ALA A 121 16.71 -2.46 4.35
CA ALA A 121 16.06 -1.72 3.26
C ALA A 121 16.78 -1.90 1.92
N GLY A 122 18.12 -1.85 1.92
CA GLY A 122 18.94 -1.97 0.70
C GLY A 122 19.05 -3.37 0.10
N THR A 123 18.55 -4.42 0.77
CA THR A 123 18.57 -5.80 0.25
C THR A 123 17.24 -6.20 -0.41
N ARG A 124 16.18 -5.39 -0.26
CA ARG A 124 14.85 -5.73 -0.78
C ARG A 124 14.74 -5.31 -2.24
N THR A 125 14.32 -6.23 -3.10
CA THR A 125 14.15 -6.00 -4.55
C THR A 125 12.72 -6.34 -4.98
N HIS A 126 12.39 -6.10 -6.25
CA HIS A 126 11.12 -6.53 -6.84
C HIS A 126 11.17 -8.01 -7.21
N ASP A 127 11.25 -8.87 -6.21
CA ASP A 127 11.43 -10.30 -6.39
C ASP A 127 10.13 -11.03 -6.78
N CYS A 128 10.29 -12.21 -7.39
CA CYS A 128 9.17 -13.01 -7.87
C CYS A 128 8.32 -13.54 -6.73
N SER A 129 8.94 -13.95 -5.62
CA SER A 129 8.23 -14.47 -4.45
C SER A 129 7.20 -13.46 -3.91
N ASP A 130 7.59 -12.20 -3.74
CA ASP A 130 6.73 -11.13 -3.26
C ASP A 130 5.70 -10.72 -4.31
N LEU A 131 6.11 -10.55 -5.56
CA LEU A 131 5.18 -10.16 -6.63
C LEU A 131 4.08 -11.22 -6.83
N GLN A 132 4.43 -12.51 -6.83
CA GLN A 132 3.44 -13.58 -6.92
C GLN A 132 2.53 -13.61 -5.69
N ARG A 133 3.10 -13.45 -4.49
CA ARG A 133 2.33 -13.41 -3.24
C ARG A 133 1.33 -12.25 -3.24
N LEU A 134 1.77 -11.02 -3.52
CA LEU A 134 0.92 -9.83 -3.55
C LEU A 134 -0.11 -9.90 -4.68
N ARG A 135 0.26 -10.43 -5.85
CA ARG A 135 -0.68 -10.70 -6.95
C ARG A 135 -1.81 -11.63 -6.50
N LYS A 136 -1.46 -12.71 -5.80
CA LYS A 136 -2.42 -13.70 -5.30
C LYS A 136 -3.30 -13.14 -4.19
N PHE A 137 -2.80 -12.18 -3.41
CA PHE A 137 -3.61 -11.44 -2.45
C PHE A 137 -4.70 -10.62 -3.14
N VAL A 138 -4.37 -9.87 -4.20
CA VAL A 138 -5.37 -9.13 -5.00
C VAL A 138 -6.43 -10.06 -5.58
N GLU A 139 -6.01 -11.16 -6.19
CA GLU A 139 -6.94 -12.16 -6.75
C GLU A 139 -7.83 -12.79 -5.66
N ALA A 140 -7.28 -13.05 -4.48
CA ALA A 140 -8.04 -13.58 -3.34
C ALA A 140 -9.09 -12.56 -2.87
N VAL A 141 -8.75 -11.27 -2.75
CA VAL A 141 -9.70 -10.22 -2.37
C VAL A 141 -10.83 -10.11 -3.39
N ILE A 142 -10.51 -10.09 -4.69
CA ILE A 142 -11.51 -10.03 -5.77
C ILE A 142 -12.48 -11.23 -5.67
N ARG A 143 -11.95 -12.44 -5.51
CA ARG A 143 -12.74 -13.68 -5.44
C ARG A 143 -13.55 -13.80 -4.15
N TYR A 144 -12.98 -13.39 -3.02
CA TYR A 144 -13.63 -13.44 -1.71
C TYR A 144 -14.81 -12.48 -1.62
N THR A 145 -14.60 -11.24 -2.08
CA THR A 145 -15.63 -10.19 -2.06
C THR A 145 -16.63 -10.33 -3.21
N LYS A 146 -16.30 -11.13 -4.25
CA LYS A 146 -17.06 -11.24 -5.50
C LYS A 146 -17.28 -9.88 -6.17
N THR A 147 -16.34 -8.97 -5.99
CA THR A 147 -16.40 -7.64 -6.62
C THR A 147 -16.00 -7.73 -8.09
N THR A 148 -16.51 -6.81 -8.89
CA THR A 148 -16.04 -6.55 -10.25
C THR A 148 -15.09 -5.37 -10.33
N SER A 149 -14.87 -4.68 -9.20
CA SER A 149 -14.05 -3.47 -9.14
C SER A 149 -13.36 -3.34 -7.78
N ILE A 150 -12.10 -2.93 -7.79
CA ILE A 150 -11.28 -2.61 -6.62
C ILE A 150 -10.59 -1.25 -6.80
N SER A 151 -10.14 -0.67 -5.70
CA SER A 151 -9.17 0.42 -5.69
C SER A 151 -7.87 -0.06 -5.04
N ILE A 152 -6.74 0.45 -5.51
CA ILE A 152 -5.42 0.12 -4.99
C ILE A 152 -4.70 1.40 -4.58
N ILE A 153 -4.15 1.40 -3.37
CA ILE A 153 -3.33 2.51 -2.86
C ILE A 153 -1.96 1.95 -2.49
N GLY A 154 -0.94 2.40 -3.20
CA GLY A 154 0.45 2.05 -2.94
C GLY A 154 1.21 3.21 -2.32
N HIS A 155 2.12 2.91 -1.40
CA HIS A 155 3.10 3.87 -0.89
C HIS A 155 4.53 3.42 -1.18
N SER A 156 5.41 4.34 -1.56
CA SER A 156 6.83 4.07 -1.77
C SER A 156 7.05 2.89 -2.73
N MET A 157 7.86 1.91 -2.34
CA MET A 157 8.08 0.68 -3.14
C MET A 157 6.78 -0.10 -3.41
N GLY A 158 5.78 -0.01 -2.53
CA GLY A 158 4.45 -0.58 -2.73
C GLY A 158 3.75 -0.07 -3.99
N VAL A 159 4.06 1.16 -4.45
CA VAL A 159 3.59 1.67 -5.75
C VAL A 159 4.14 0.83 -6.89
N THR A 160 5.46 0.65 -6.96
CA THR A 160 6.09 -0.08 -8.06
C THR A 160 5.72 -1.57 -8.06
N LEU A 161 5.62 -2.20 -6.88
CA LEU A 161 5.11 -3.57 -6.73
C LEU A 161 3.67 -3.69 -7.22
N SER A 162 2.78 -2.81 -6.75
CA SER A 162 1.36 -2.85 -7.10
C SER A 162 1.11 -2.57 -8.58
N ARG A 163 1.85 -1.65 -9.19
CA ARG A 163 1.82 -1.43 -10.65
C ARG A 163 2.15 -2.72 -11.41
N LYS A 164 3.21 -3.44 -11.01
CA LYS A 164 3.63 -4.64 -11.74
C LYS A 164 2.67 -5.80 -11.55
N ILE A 165 2.13 -6.02 -10.35
CA ILE A 165 1.11 -7.06 -10.16
C ILE A 165 -0.17 -6.76 -10.95
N ILE A 166 -0.51 -5.49 -11.21
CA ILE A 166 -1.65 -5.14 -12.06
C ILE A 166 -1.34 -5.41 -13.53
N GLN A 167 -0.15 -4.99 -14.00
CA GLN A 167 0.28 -5.23 -15.39
C GLN A 167 0.36 -6.72 -15.72
N GLY A 168 0.78 -7.53 -14.76
CA GLY A 168 0.96 -8.96 -14.95
C GLY A 168 2.19 -9.28 -15.82
N GLY A 169 2.09 -10.41 -16.52
CA GLY A 169 3.09 -10.93 -17.44
C GLY A 169 4.35 -11.46 -16.75
N ILE A 170 5.36 -11.72 -17.58
CA ILE A 170 6.64 -12.28 -17.14
C ILE A 170 7.45 -11.24 -16.36
N VAL A 171 8.16 -11.72 -15.34
CA VAL A 171 9.15 -11.00 -14.55
C VAL A 171 10.43 -11.80 -14.52
N ASN A 172 11.55 -11.13 -14.77
CA ASN A 172 12.87 -11.68 -14.54
C ASN A 172 13.44 -10.96 -13.32
N ALA A 173 13.51 -11.67 -12.19
CA ALA A 173 13.92 -11.13 -10.90
C ALA A 173 15.18 -11.83 -10.37
N THR A 174 15.70 -11.34 -9.25
CA THR A 174 16.93 -11.86 -8.63
C THR A 174 16.76 -13.27 -8.07
N ASP A 175 15.54 -13.65 -7.69
CA ASP A 175 15.17 -14.97 -7.16
C ASP A 175 14.63 -15.93 -8.24
N GLY A 176 14.61 -15.52 -9.52
CA GLY A 176 14.18 -16.32 -10.65
C GLY A 176 13.21 -15.62 -11.58
N ASN A 177 12.59 -16.40 -12.46
CA ASN A 177 11.59 -15.90 -13.40
C ASN A 177 10.20 -16.39 -12.99
N CYS A 178 9.20 -15.52 -13.10
CA CYS A 178 7.82 -15.83 -12.77
C CYS A 178 6.84 -15.19 -13.75
N ASP A 179 5.64 -15.77 -13.83
CA ASP A 179 4.49 -15.19 -14.53
C ASP A 179 3.46 -14.72 -13.50
N LEU A 180 3.13 -13.42 -13.54
CA LEU A 180 2.09 -12.83 -12.70
C LEU A 180 0.68 -12.99 -13.30
N GLY A 181 0.57 -13.63 -14.45
CA GLY A 181 -0.67 -13.89 -15.15
C GLY A 181 -1.15 -12.68 -15.95
N VAL A 182 -2.43 -12.68 -16.29
CA VAL A 182 -3.03 -11.65 -17.16
C VAL A 182 -3.09 -10.28 -16.49
N TYR A 183 -3.20 -9.24 -17.31
CA TYR A 183 -3.47 -7.87 -16.88
C TYR A 183 -4.75 -7.79 -16.03
N LEU A 184 -4.71 -7.07 -14.90
CA LEU A 184 -5.83 -6.88 -13.96
C LEU A 184 -6.46 -5.49 -14.01
N GLY A 185 -5.94 -4.56 -14.81
CA GLY A 185 -6.40 -3.16 -14.70
C GLY A 185 -7.88 -2.96 -15.08
N ASP A 186 -8.52 -3.92 -15.75
CA ASP A 186 -9.98 -3.94 -15.96
C ASP A 186 -10.78 -4.05 -14.65
N TYR A 187 -10.18 -4.61 -13.60
CA TYR A 187 -10.76 -4.65 -12.25
C TYR A 187 -10.42 -3.41 -11.42
N VAL A 188 -9.43 -2.60 -11.81
CA VAL A 188 -8.92 -1.49 -10.99
C VAL A 188 -9.60 -0.19 -11.41
N ASP A 189 -10.54 0.29 -10.60
CA ASP A 189 -11.23 1.56 -10.84
C ASP A 189 -10.32 2.74 -10.47
N VAL A 190 -9.68 2.71 -9.30
CA VAL A 190 -8.76 3.75 -8.87
C VAL A 190 -7.42 3.15 -8.45
N PHE A 191 -6.33 3.70 -8.96
CA PHE A 191 -4.97 3.48 -8.47
C PHE A 191 -4.39 4.78 -7.95
N ILE A 192 -3.91 4.78 -6.71
CA ILE A 192 -3.21 5.91 -6.09
C ILE A 192 -1.79 5.48 -5.77
N GLY A 193 -0.80 6.20 -6.30
CA GLY A 193 0.59 6.07 -5.87
C GLY A 193 1.03 7.24 -5.02
N ILE A 194 1.53 6.95 -3.82
CA ILE A 194 2.03 7.94 -2.85
C ILE A 194 3.55 7.80 -2.72
N SER A 195 4.31 8.83 -3.06
CA SER A 195 5.78 8.86 -2.97
C SER A 195 6.47 7.64 -3.63
N GLY A 196 5.96 7.15 -4.76
CA GLY A 196 6.46 5.92 -5.39
C GLY A 196 7.60 6.15 -6.37
N ALA A 197 8.77 5.57 -6.17
CA ALA A 197 9.95 5.79 -7.04
C ALA A 197 9.87 5.13 -8.43
N ASN A 198 8.93 5.55 -9.28
CA ASN A 198 8.66 4.96 -10.61
C ASN A 198 9.83 5.12 -11.59
N TYR A 199 10.71 6.10 -11.36
CA TYR A 199 11.89 6.36 -12.18
C TYR A 199 13.21 6.17 -11.39
N GLY A 200 13.13 5.49 -10.23
CA GLY A 200 14.27 5.23 -9.35
C GLY A 200 14.49 6.33 -8.31
N LEU A 201 15.59 6.20 -7.58
CA LEU A 201 15.99 7.10 -6.49
C LEU A 201 17.41 7.62 -6.72
N CYS A 202 17.71 8.84 -6.26
CA CYS A 202 19.08 9.36 -6.31
C CYS A 202 20.06 8.66 -5.39
N SER A 203 19.56 8.13 -4.27
CA SER A 203 20.36 7.27 -3.38
C SER A 203 20.88 6.01 -4.08
N CYS A 204 20.27 5.61 -5.20
CA CYS A 204 20.72 4.50 -6.02
C CYS A 204 21.84 4.84 -7.01
N THR A 205 22.35 6.08 -7.02
CA THR A 205 23.50 6.44 -7.86
C THR A 205 24.82 6.31 -7.09
N GLY A 206 25.68 5.36 -7.47
CA GLY A 206 27.02 5.18 -6.87
C GLY A 206 27.54 3.75 -6.90
N THR A 207 28.77 3.52 -6.43
CA THR A 207 29.45 2.21 -6.41
C THR A 207 28.96 1.25 -5.31
N PHE A 208 28.11 1.71 -4.39
CA PHE A 208 27.63 0.97 -3.20
C PHE A 208 26.12 1.06 -3.02
N SER A 209 25.38 1.08 -4.12
CA SER A 209 23.93 1.01 -4.09
C SER A 209 23.54 -0.47 -3.93
N GLY A 210 22.98 -0.85 -2.77
CA GLY A 210 22.57 -2.24 -2.47
C GLY A 210 21.62 -2.83 -3.52
N ASP A 211 21.25 -4.10 -3.36
CA ASP A 211 20.47 -4.87 -4.34
C ASP A 211 19.20 -4.15 -4.82
N SER A 212 18.57 -3.33 -3.97
CA SER A 212 17.40 -2.49 -4.28
C SER A 212 17.59 -1.52 -5.46
N CYS A 213 18.82 -1.19 -5.83
CA CYS A 213 19.16 -0.14 -6.78
C CYS A 213 19.51 -0.62 -8.19
N GLY A 214 19.65 -1.94 -8.40
CA GLY A 214 20.01 -2.51 -9.70
C GLY A 214 21.39 -2.05 -10.22
N THR A 215 21.60 -2.13 -11.54
CA THR A 215 22.94 -2.10 -12.17
C THR A 215 23.38 -0.77 -12.80
N GLN A 216 22.88 0.40 -12.37
CA GLN A 216 23.28 1.68 -13.00
C GLN A 216 23.96 2.71 -12.08
N THR A 217 25.04 3.29 -12.63
CA THR A 217 26.17 3.90 -11.92
C THR A 217 26.45 5.36 -12.30
N VAL A 218 25.51 6.07 -12.94
CA VAL A 218 25.78 7.47 -13.39
C VAL A 218 25.14 8.48 -12.44
N SER A 219 25.94 9.00 -11.50
CA SER A 219 25.52 9.97 -10.47
C SER A 219 25.34 11.40 -10.97
N SER A 220 25.90 11.77 -12.12
CA SER A 220 25.91 13.15 -12.63
C SER A 220 24.54 13.68 -13.07
N HIS A 221 23.51 12.83 -13.08
CA HIS A 221 22.20 13.16 -13.64
C HIS A 221 21.04 13.12 -12.63
N CYS A 222 21.31 12.82 -11.36
CA CYS A 222 20.25 12.76 -10.37
C CYS A 222 19.93 14.12 -9.75
N GLY A 223 18.65 14.38 -9.47
CA GLY A 223 18.17 15.65 -8.89
C GLY A 223 18.18 16.86 -9.83
N ASN A 224 18.68 16.73 -11.06
CA ASN A 224 18.76 17.83 -12.00
C ASN A 224 17.50 17.91 -12.89
N SER A 225 16.68 18.94 -12.66
CA SER A 225 15.44 19.22 -13.40
C SER A 225 15.66 19.75 -14.83
N ASN A 226 16.87 20.20 -15.17
CA ASN A 226 17.21 20.79 -16.48
C ASN A 226 17.73 19.75 -17.49
N LEU A 227 17.73 18.47 -17.13
CA LEU A 227 18.18 17.41 -18.04
C LEU A 227 17.11 17.05 -19.06
N ASN A 228 17.48 17.11 -20.34
CA ASN A 228 16.63 16.66 -21.44
C ASN A 228 16.76 15.13 -21.59
N CYS A 229 16.07 14.39 -20.72
CA CYS A 229 16.21 12.94 -20.57
C CYS A 229 15.34 12.17 -21.59
N THR A 230 15.75 12.13 -22.86
CA THR A 230 15.15 11.24 -23.88
C THR A 230 15.77 9.84 -23.91
N SER A 231 16.93 9.63 -23.27
CA SER A 231 17.70 8.38 -23.35
C SER A 231 18.21 7.84 -22.00
N SER A 232 17.66 8.30 -20.87
CA SER A 232 18.08 7.84 -19.55
C SER A 232 17.65 6.39 -19.34
N LYS A 233 18.60 5.46 -19.37
CA LYS A 233 18.37 4.10 -18.92
C LYS A 233 18.29 4.14 -17.39
N TYR A 234 17.26 3.54 -16.80
CA TYR A 234 17.19 3.21 -15.38
C TYR A 234 16.97 1.69 -15.26
N SER A 235 16.58 1.14 -14.10
CA SER A 235 16.46 -0.32 -13.95
C SER A 235 15.52 -0.91 -15.00
N SER A 236 15.85 -2.11 -15.51
CA SER A 236 15.04 -2.81 -16.52
C SER A 236 13.60 -2.98 -16.04
N TYR A 237 13.43 -3.38 -14.78
CA TYR A 237 12.12 -3.53 -14.15
C TYR A 237 11.27 -2.26 -14.25
N LEU A 238 11.80 -1.11 -13.81
CA LEU A 238 11.07 0.15 -13.85
C LEU A 238 10.86 0.63 -15.28
N ASN A 239 11.83 0.40 -16.16
CA ASN A 239 11.70 0.73 -17.58
C ASN A 239 10.55 -0.06 -18.22
N ASP A 240 10.45 -1.36 -17.95
CA ASP A 240 9.37 -2.21 -18.42
C ASP A 240 8.03 -1.76 -17.83
N LEU A 241 8.01 -1.41 -16.54
CA LEU A 241 6.84 -0.87 -15.84
C LEU A 241 6.31 0.40 -16.51
N ASN A 242 7.20 1.27 -16.98
CA ASN A 242 6.86 2.57 -17.55
C ASN A 242 6.60 2.56 -19.07
N ASN A 243 7.10 1.55 -19.79
CA ASN A 243 6.83 1.37 -21.21
C ASN A 243 5.63 0.47 -21.50
N PHE A 244 4.91 0.02 -20.46
CA PHE A 244 3.68 -0.73 -20.62
C PHE A 244 2.60 0.13 -21.31
N PRO A 245 2.02 -0.31 -22.44
CA PRO A 245 1.23 0.55 -23.32
C PRO A 245 -0.18 0.84 -22.82
N THR A 246 -0.62 0.18 -21.76
CA THR A 246 -1.99 0.25 -21.26
C THR A 246 -2.01 0.88 -19.87
N LYS A 247 -2.93 1.83 -19.65
CA LYS A 247 -3.16 2.45 -18.33
C LYS A 247 -3.50 1.36 -17.30
N ILE A 248 -3.01 1.42 -16.08
CA ILE A 248 -3.17 0.32 -15.09
C ILE A 248 -4.51 0.33 -14.34
N ALA A 249 -5.29 1.40 -14.46
CA ALA A 249 -6.58 1.55 -13.81
C ALA A 249 -7.43 2.53 -14.62
N LYS A 250 -8.72 2.57 -14.35
CA LYS A 250 -9.60 3.58 -14.96
C LYS A 250 -9.17 4.99 -14.57
N TYR A 251 -8.86 5.22 -13.30
CA TYR A 251 -8.28 6.44 -12.77
C TYR A 251 -6.94 6.16 -12.09
N VAL A 252 -5.91 6.94 -12.41
CA VAL A 252 -4.55 6.84 -11.86
C VAL A 252 -4.17 8.20 -11.29
N PHE A 253 -3.84 8.24 -10.00
CA PHE A 253 -3.42 9.44 -9.29
C PHE A 253 -2.02 9.28 -8.73
N SER A 254 -1.22 10.34 -8.84
CA SER A 254 0.12 10.41 -8.26
C SER A 254 0.18 11.47 -7.16
N MET A 255 0.65 11.11 -5.98
CA MET A 255 0.78 12.01 -4.83
C MET A 255 2.22 11.98 -4.34
N TRP A 256 2.79 13.14 -4.03
CA TRP A 256 4.13 13.21 -3.42
C TRP A 256 4.37 14.55 -2.72
N SER A 257 5.47 14.64 -1.97
CA SER A 257 5.90 15.86 -1.32
C SER A 257 7.21 16.37 -1.89
N ARG A 258 7.36 17.69 -2.05
CA ARG A 258 8.64 18.31 -2.39
C ARG A 258 9.65 18.25 -1.24
N ALA A 259 9.17 18.08 -0.01
CA ALA A 259 9.98 17.94 1.20
C ALA A 259 10.18 16.46 1.60
N ASP A 260 9.93 15.51 0.69
CA ASP A 260 10.17 14.09 0.93
C ASP A 260 11.66 13.86 1.29
N ASP A 261 11.90 13.43 2.52
CA ASP A 261 13.22 13.28 3.15
C ASP A 261 13.96 12.01 2.73
N LEU A 262 13.28 11.10 2.02
CA LEU A 262 13.86 9.89 1.46
C LEU A 262 14.17 10.05 -0.03
N ILE A 263 13.19 10.48 -0.81
CA ILE A 263 13.36 10.71 -2.26
C ILE A 263 14.29 11.90 -2.50
N ASN A 264 14.15 12.96 -1.67
CA ASN A 264 14.88 14.21 -1.77
C ASN A 264 14.68 14.93 -3.11
N ASN A 265 15.46 15.98 -3.36
CA ASN A 265 15.53 16.69 -4.65
C ASN A 265 14.18 17.15 -5.22
N GLN A 266 13.22 17.50 -4.35
CA GLN A 266 11.86 17.88 -4.76
C GLN A 266 11.18 16.83 -5.67
N ASP A 267 11.48 15.55 -5.42
CA ASP A 267 11.03 14.39 -6.18
C ASP A 267 11.68 14.22 -7.56
N TYR A 268 12.67 15.03 -7.94
CA TYR A 268 13.32 14.90 -9.25
C TYR A 268 14.38 13.81 -9.32
N VAL A 269 14.20 12.90 -10.28
CA VAL A 269 15.17 11.85 -10.66
C VAL A 269 15.17 11.78 -12.19
N TRP A 270 16.32 11.89 -12.85
CA TRP A 270 16.43 11.90 -14.33
C TRP A 270 15.55 12.96 -15.02
N GLY A 271 15.58 14.21 -14.51
CA GLY A 271 14.84 15.33 -15.11
C GLY A 271 13.32 15.29 -14.94
N ARG A 272 12.78 14.34 -14.16
CA ARG A 272 11.33 14.15 -13.97
C ARG A 272 10.99 13.84 -12.52
N ASN A 273 9.75 14.10 -12.12
CA ASN A 273 9.21 13.67 -10.83
C ASN A 273 9.13 12.14 -10.77
N THR A 274 9.92 11.51 -9.91
CA THR A 274 9.98 10.05 -9.79
C THR A 274 8.67 9.45 -9.31
N SER A 275 7.91 10.21 -8.50
CA SER A 275 6.60 9.82 -8.00
C SER A 275 5.49 9.86 -9.04
N MET A 276 5.72 10.50 -10.19
CA MET A 276 4.75 10.53 -11.27
C MET A 276 4.61 9.15 -11.92
N ILE A 277 3.39 8.63 -11.94
CA ILE A 277 3.05 7.40 -12.66
C ILE A 277 2.69 7.79 -14.11
N PRO A 278 3.25 7.10 -15.13
CA PRO A 278 2.82 7.24 -16.51
C PRO A 278 1.29 7.14 -16.65
N MET A 279 0.70 8.03 -17.45
CA MET A 279 -0.74 8.08 -17.68
C MET A 279 -1.61 8.41 -16.44
N SER A 280 -1.04 9.09 -15.43
CA SER A 280 -1.85 9.66 -14.34
C SER A 280 -2.84 10.69 -14.86
N ASP A 281 -4.08 10.65 -14.36
CA ASP A 281 -5.12 11.64 -14.67
C ASP A 281 -4.91 12.95 -13.94
N ALA A 282 -4.42 12.87 -12.70
CA ALA A 282 -4.11 14.03 -11.89
C ALA A 282 -2.99 13.73 -10.88
N LYS A 283 -2.49 14.80 -10.27
CA LYS A 283 -1.47 14.72 -9.23
C LYS A 283 -1.72 15.69 -8.09
N ILE A 284 -1.30 15.31 -6.89
CA ILE A 284 -1.25 16.18 -5.72
C ILE A 284 0.20 16.33 -5.30
N VAL A 285 0.66 17.57 -5.18
CA VAL A 285 2.04 17.88 -4.77
C VAL A 285 1.99 18.65 -3.45
N PHE A 286 2.45 18.01 -2.39
CA PHE A 286 2.58 18.61 -1.07
C PHE A 286 3.90 19.35 -0.93
N GLU A 287 3.95 20.34 -0.06
CA GLU A 287 5.15 21.18 0.13
C GLU A 287 6.01 20.76 1.33
N LYS A 288 5.45 20.05 2.32
CA LYS A 288 6.08 19.95 3.66
C LYS A 288 6.08 18.56 4.30
N TYR A 289 5.50 17.55 3.66
CA TYR A 289 5.43 16.21 4.26
C TYR A 289 6.72 15.43 4.04
N THR A 290 7.18 14.73 5.08
CA THR A 290 8.20 13.67 4.95
C THR A 290 7.68 12.51 4.11
N HIS A 291 8.56 11.55 3.80
CA HIS A 291 8.21 10.36 3.01
C HIS A 291 7.07 9.55 3.61
N MET A 292 7.02 9.43 4.94
CA MET A 292 5.95 8.71 5.64
C MET A 292 4.71 9.58 5.83
N GLN A 293 4.88 10.87 6.12
CA GLN A 293 3.77 11.81 6.30
C GLN A 293 2.93 11.99 5.02
N SER A 294 3.52 11.86 3.83
CA SER A 294 2.77 11.91 2.57
C SER A 294 1.72 10.80 2.45
N LYS A 295 1.89 9.68 3.19
CA LYS A 295 0.90 8.61 3.39
C LYS A 295 0.04 8.86 4.64
N GLU A 296 0.66 9.14 5.78
CA GLU A 296 -0.02 9.15 7.09
C GLU A 296 -0.98 10.32 7.28
N LEU A 297 -0.70 11.47 6.68
CA LEU A 297 -1.44 12.72 6.89
C LEU A 297 -2.43 13.04 5.76
N THR A 298 -2.57 12.14 4.79
CA THR A 298 -3.32 12.37 3.54
C THR A 298 -4.48 11.40 3.36
N ALA A 299 -4.95 10.76 4.44
CA ALA A 299 -6.05 9.80 4.41
C ALA A 299 -7.35 10.42 3.83
N ALA A 300 -7.56 11.73 4.04
CA ALA A 300 -8.67 12.46 3.44
C ALA A 300 -8.54 12.61 1.91
N ASP A 301 -7.35 12.90 1.42
CA ASP A 301 -7.07 12.96 -0.03
C ASP A 301 -7.24 11.57 -0.65
N GLN A 302 -6.69 10.53 0.00
CA GLN A 302 -6.83 9.13 -0.44
C GLN A 302 -8.29 8.72 -0.59
N TYR A 303 -9.14 9.05 0.40
CA TYR A 303 -10.58 8.77 0.34
C TYR A 303 -11.26 9.52 -0.80
N SER A 304 -11.00 10.83 -0.94
CA SER A 304 -11.63 11.67 -1.95
C SER A 304 -11.27 11.18 -3.36
N LEU A 305 -10.01 10.79 -3.58
CA LEU A 305 -9.58 10.21 -4.85
C LEU A 305 -10.24 8.85 -5.16
N VAL A 306 -10.46 8.01 -4.15
CA VAL A 306 -11.16 6.73 -4.32
C VAL A 306 -12.66 6.93 -4.62
N VAL A 307 -13.31 7.86 -3.92
CA VAL A 307 -14.78 8.01 -3.96
C VAL A 307 -15.22 9.00 -5.03
N ASP A 308 -14.60 10.18 -5.07
CA ASP A 308 -14.99 11.31 -5.91
C ASP A 308 -14.21 11.35 -7.23
N LYS A 309 -13.05 10.67 -7.30
CA LYS A 309 -12.23 10.50 -8.52
C LYS A 309 -11.74 11.82 -9.11
N ASN A 310 -11.52 12.80 -8.24
CA ASN A 310 -11.01 14.12 -8.57
C ASN A 310 -9.95 14.58 -7.56
N VAL A 311 -9.19 15.60 -7.97
CA VAL A 311 -8.23 16.34 -7.15
C VAL A 311 -8.80 17.71 -6.83
#